data_AF-A0A9Q4BRY6-F1
#
_entry.id   AF-A0A9Q4BRY6-F1
#
_cell.length_a   1.000
_cell.length_b   1.000
_cell.length_c   1.000
_cell.angle_alpha   90.00
_cell.angle_beta   90.00
_cell.angle_gamma   90.00
#
_symmetry.space_group_name_H-M   'P 1'
#
loop_
_entity.id
_entity.type
_entity.pdbx_description
1 polymer ?
#
loop_
_entity_poly.entity_id
_entity_poly.type
_entity_poly.pdbx_seq_one_letter_code
_entity_poly.pdbx_strand_id
1 'polypeptide(L)'
;MKNKIIKNTEKPVQKYRFLIQSLFAALCIWIGIEFYLFTGYLESGGTGSFYQRPPGVEGFLPISSMMSLYYTIITGHIHYAHPAGLFIFLGIVFVSLVFGKAFCSWLCPVGFISELVGDFGEKITQKLFKKKLRMPKFLDYPLRSLKYLLLGFFAYSIFFIMSEIAIKAFLDSPYNIVADIKMYYFFADISRFSLIVIGSLLVLSVFIRNFWCRYLCPYGALLGLLSFLSPHKIKRNPVSCIDCGKCARVCPSGIKVDKVITVISDECSSCLSCVDACPVADTLEVKSLITKRTVRKKYIAAAIVAVFMIVTAVGILTGHWQNNISKEEYLMLYQNMNTYGHPTGVDETHRFNEEAGHNYNQGQGK
;
A
#
# COMPACT_ATOMS: atom_id res chain seq x y z
N MET A 1 34.55 0.53 35.17
CA MET A 1 34.05 -0.82 34.85
C MET A 1 33.69 -0.86 33.37
N LYS A 2 34.38 -1.66 32.53
CA LYS A 2 33.93 -1.88 31.14
C LYS A 2 32.73 -2.82 31.20
N ASN A 3 31.52 -2.31 30.92
CA ASN A 3 30.33 -3.15 30.83
C ASN A 3 30.58 -4.29 29.85
N LYS A 4 30.37 -5.53 30.31
CA LYS A 4 30.50 -6.74 29.50
C LYS A 4 29.48 -6.66 28.36
N ILE A 5 29.96 -6.52 27.13
CA ILE A 5 29.08 -6.45 25.95
C ILE A 5 28.45 -7.83 25.73
N ILE A 6 27.15 -7.92 25.95
CA ILE A 6 26.36 -9.12 25.64
C ILE A 6 26.07 -9.10 24.14
N LYS A 7 26.57 -10.10 23.41
CA LYS A 7 26.35 -10.20 21.96
C LYS A 7 24.88 -10.54 21.68
N ASN A 8 24.32 -9.93 20.65
CA ASN A 8 23.01 -10.29 20.15
C ASN A 8 23.06 -11.67 19.48
N THR A 9 22.38 -12.65 20.06
CA THR A 9 22.28 -14.03 19.56
C THR A 9 20.91 -14.37 18.99
N GLU A 10 19.97 -13.41 18.95
CA GLU A 10 18.64 -13.65 18.44
C GLU A 10 18.65 -13.91 16.93
N LYS A 11 17.98 -14.98 16.48
CA LYS A 11 17.85 -15.32 15.05
C LYS A 11 17.28 -14.14 14.24
N PRO A 12 17.82 -13.83 13.05
CA PRO A 12 17.37 -12.68 12.26
C PRO A 12 15.95 -12.89 11.74
N VAL A 13 15.12 -11.84 11.78
CA VAL A 13 13.73 -11.90 11.30
C VAL A 13 13.62 -11.71 9.78
N GLN A 14 14.68 -11.23 9.13
CA GLN A 14 14.69 -10.98 7.67
C GLN A 14 14.32 -12.22 6.83
N LYS A 15 14.66 -13.44 7.28
CA LYS A 15 14.26 -14.67 6.58
C LYS A 15 12.73 -14.87 6.57
N TYR A 16 12.07 -14.62 7.70
CA TYR A 16 10.61 -14.67 7.79
C TYR A 16 9.96 -13.57 6.96
N ARG A 17 10.55 -12.36 6.96
CA ARG A 17 10.08 -11.25 6.13
C ARG A 17 10.11 -11.59 4.64
N PHE A 18 11.24 -12.12 4.16
CA PHE A 18 11.38 -12.56 2.77
C PHE A 18 10.39 -13.67 2.40
N LEU A 19 10.18 -14.64 3.30
CA LEU A 19 9.16 -15.68 3.10
C LEU A 19 7.75 -15.08 2.99
N ILE A 20 7.34 -14.20 3.90
CA ILE A 20 6.02 -13.55 3.88
C ILE A 20 5.84 -12.74 2.59
N GLN A 21 6.84 -11.93 2.21
CA GLN A 21 6.81 -11.17 0.95
C GLN A 21 6.66 -12.09 -0.27
N SER A 22 7.37 -13.23 -0.29
CA SER A 22 7.31 -14.19 -1.39
C SER A 22 5.95 -14.88 -1.47
N LEU A 23 5.36 -15.25 -0.33
CA LEU A 23 4.02 -15.82 -0.25
C LEU A 23 2.95 -14.81 -0.71
N PHE A 24 3.04 -13.55 -0.29
CA PHE A 24 2.12 -12.50 -0.75
C PHE A 24 2.29 -12.18 -2.23
N ALA A 25 3.52 -12.19 -2.75
CA ALA A 25 3.77 -12.04 -4.19
C ALA A 25 3.18 -13.21 -4.99
N ALA A 26 3.35 -14.44 -4.51
CA ALA A 26 2.74 -15.63 -5.12
C ALA A 26 1.21 -15.56 -5.12
N LEU A 27 0.61 -15.11 -4.02
CA LEU A 27 -0.84 -14.86 -3.92
C LEU A 27 -1.30 -13.81 -4.96
N CYS A 28 -0.56 -12.72 -5.13
CA CYS A 28 -0.89 -11.70 -6.13
C CYS A 28 -0.78 -12.25 -7.57
N ILE A 29 0.22 -13.10 -7.84
CA ILE A 29 0.36 -13.77 -9.15
C ILE A 29 -0.82 -14.71 -9.38
N TRP A 30 -1.23 -15.49 -8.38
CA TRP A 30 -2.41 -16.35 -8.46
C TRP A 30 -3.68 -15.55 -8.80
N ILE A 31 -3.95 -14.48 -8.05
CA ILE A 31 -5.08 -13.58 -8.29
C ILE A 31 -5.02 -12.99 -9.71
N GLY A 32 -3.82 -12.62 -10.18
CA GLY A 32 -3.62 -12.11 -11.54
C GLY A 32 -3.93 -13.14 -12.62
N ILE A 33 -3.60 -14.42 -12.40
CA ILE A 33 -3.95 -15.52 -13.32
C ILE A 33 -5.46 -15.75 -13.35
N GLU A 34 -6.12 -15.79 -12.19
CA GLU A 34 -7.58 -15.90 -12.13
C GLU A 34 -8.27 -14.72 -12.83
N PHE A 35 -7.74 -13.51 -12.63
CA PHE A 35 -8.27 -12.31 -13.28
C PHE A 35 -8.05 -12.33 -14.79
N TYR A 36 -6.90 -12.81 -15.26
CA TYR A 36 -6.62 -13.02 -16.69
C TYR A 36 -7.62 -13.98 -17.33
N LEU A 37 -7.93 -15.09 -16.66
CA LEU A 37 -8.92 -16.06 -17.14
C LEU A 37 -10.33 -15.46 -17.16
N PHE A 38 -10.68 -14.63 -16.16
CA PHE A 38 -11.92 -13.86 -16.15
C PHE A 38 -12.02 -12.86 -17.31
N THR A 39 -10.96 -12.10 -17.59
CA THR A 39 -10.95 -11.16 -18.73
C THR A 39 -11.03 -11.90 -20.07
N GLY A 40 -10.40 -13.08 -20.19
CA GLY A 40 -10.54 -13.93 -21.37
C GLY A 40 -11.98 -14.43 -21.60
N TYR A 41 -12.72 -14.71 -20.52
CA TYR A 41 -14.16 -14.99 -20.63
C TYR A 41 -14.94 -13.78 -21.19
N LEU A 42 -14.62 -12.56 -20.74
CA LEU A 42 -15.27 -11.34 -21.24
C LEU A 42 -14.94 -11.08 -22.72
N GLU A 43 -13.68 -11.26 -23.12
CA GLU A 43 -13.23 -11.14 -24.51
C GLU A 43 -13.96 -12.12 -25.45
N SER A 44 -14.26 -13.32 -24.96
CA SER A 44 -15.01 -14.33 -25.72
C SER A 44 -16.49 -14.00 -25.93
N GLY A 45 -16.98 -12.86 -25.43
CA GLY A 45 -18.40 -12.51 -25.43
C GLY A 45 -19.25 -13.46 -24.60
N GLY A 46 -18.64 -14.14 -23.61
CA GLY A 46 -19.32 -15.10 -22.74
C GLY A 46 -19.46 -16.52 -23.31
N THR A 47 -18.79 -16.83 -24.43
CA THR A 47 -18.82 -18.16 -25.06
C THR A 47 -17.80 -19.15 -24.50
N GLY A 48 -16.77 -18.66 -23.82
CA GLY A 48 -15.73 -19.46 -23.18
C GLY A 48 -16.14 -20.07 -21.82
N SER A 49 -15.20 -20.78 -21.19
CA SER A 49 -15.36 -21.27 -19.82
C SER A 49 -15.50 -20.10 -18.84
N PHE A 50 -16.51 -20.14 -17.98
CA PHE A 50 -16.72 -19.10 -16.98
C PHE A 50 -15.70 -19.21 -15.84
N TYR A 51 -15.03 -18.09 -15.57
CA TYR A 51 -14.20 -17.89 -14.39
C TYR A 51 -14.80 -16.77 -13.57
N GLN A 52 -14.89 -16.94 -12.25
CA GLN A 52 -15.39 -15.87 -11.38
C GLN A 52 -14.32 -14.79 -11.20
N ARG A 53 -14.74 -13.53 -11.15
CA ARG A 53 -13.86 -12.40 -10.84
C ARG A 53 -13.23 -12.59 -9.44
N PRO A 54 -11.90 -12.63 -9.32
CA PRO A 54 -11.25 -12.78 -8.01
C PRO A 54 -11.35 -11.48 -7.19
N PRO A 55 -11.93 -11.50 -5.97
CA PRO A 55 -12.12 -10.30 -5.15
C PRO A 55 -10.81 -9.64 -4.69
N GLY A 56 -9.71 -10.40 -4.68
CA GLY A 56 -8.38 -9.89 -4.32
C GLY A 56 -7.86 -8.79 -5.26
N VAL A 57 -8.39 -8.67 -6.49
CA VAL A 57 -7.99 -7.63 -7.46
C VAL A 57 -8.31 -6.21 -6.95
N GLU A 58 -9.32 -6.08 -6.08
CA GLU A 58 -9.75 -4.80 -5.51
C GLU A 58 -8.66 -4.16 -4.62
N GLY A 59 -7.70 -4.95 -4.14
CA GLY A 59 -6.54 -4.46 -3.41
C GLY A 59 -5.66 -3.48 -4.20
N PHE A 60 -5.79 -3.45 -5.53
CA PHE A 60 -5.11 -2.51 -6.43
C PHE A 60 -5.91 -1.23 -6.71
N LEU A 61 -7.11 -1.08 -6.15
CA LEU A 61 -7.98 0.10 -6.29
C LEU A 61 -8.12 0.89 -4.97
N PRO A 62 -7.03 1.46 -4.42
CA PRO A 62 -7.04 2.08 -3.10
C PRO A 62 -7.89 3.36 -3.04
N ILE A 63 -8.03 4.09 -4.15
CA ILE A 63 -8.84 5.32 -4.20
C ILE A 63 -10.32 4.98 -4.10
N SER A 64 -10.79 4.00 -4.89
CA SER A 64 -12.16 3.48 -4.79
C SER A 64 -12.46 2.90 -3.41
N SER A 65 -11.48 2.19 -2.82
CA SER A 65 -11.60 1.68 -1.44
C SER A 65 -11.69 2.79 -0.38
N MET A 66 -10.95 3.89 -0.57
CA MET A 66 -11.02 5.07 0.31
C MET A 66 -12.38 5.79 0.19
N MET A 67 -12.91 5.93 -1.03
CA MET A 67 -14.26 6.47 -1.25
C MET A 67 -15.33 5.57 -0.63
N SER A 68 -15.20 4.25 -0.79
CA SER A 68 -16.09 3.26 -0.18
C SER A 68 -16.06 3.31 1.34
N LEU A 69 -14.88 3.53 1.94
CA LEU A 69 -14.75 3.74 3.38
C LEU A 69 -15.48 5.01 3.83
N TYR A 70 -15.29 6.12 3.14
CA TYR A 70 -15.94 7.38 3.47
C TYR A 70 -17.47 7.27 3.33
N TYR A 71 -17.95 6.65 2.25
CA TYR A 71 -19.37 6.34 2.04
C TYR A 71 -19.93 5.47 3.17
N THR A 72 -19.20 4.44 3.59
CA THR A 72 -19.62 3.56 4.70
C THR A 72 -19.68 4.32 6.04
N ILE A 73 -18.76 5.26 6.29
CA ILE A 73 -18.76 6.09 7.50
C ILE A 73 -19.97 7.04 7.55
N ILE A 74 -20.34 7.63 6.41
CA ILE A 74 -21.45 8.58 6.34
C ILE A 74 -22.81 7.85 6.38
N THR A 75 -22.96 6.81 5.57
CA THR A 75 -24.26 6.16 5.32
C THR A 75 -24.52 4.93 6.20
N GLY A 76 -23.47 4.34 6.77
CA GLY A 76 -23.54 3.05 7.46
C GLY A 76 -23.64 1.84 6.52
N HIS A 77 -23.63 2.04 5.19
CA HIS A 77 -23.79 0.97 4.21
C HIS A 77 -22.49 0.69 3.44
N ILE A 78 -22.19 -0.60 3.25
CA ILE A 78 -21.06 -1.05 2.41
C ILE A 78 -21.51 -1.06 0.95
N HIS A 79 -20.71 -0.43 0.08
CA HIS A 79 -20.98 -0.43 -1.36
C HIS A 79 -20.72 -1.81 -1.98
N TYR A 80 -21.56 -2.22 -2.92
CA TYR A 80 -21.58 -3.57 -3.47
C TYR A 80 -20.58 -3.81 -4.61
N ALA A 81 -20.02 -2.77 -5.26
CA ALA A 81 -19.17 -2.95 -6.44
C ALA A 81 -17.78 -3.49 -6.09
N HIS A 82 -17.15 -2.92 -5.05
CA HIS A 82 -15.81 -3.33 -4.57
C HIS A 82 -15.76 -3.50 -3.05
N PRO A 83 -16.51 -4.45 -2.48
CA PRO A 83 -16.59 -4.63 -1.04
C PRO A 83 -15.30 -5.25 -0.46
N ALA A 84 -14.60 -6.12 -1.17
CA ALA A 84 -13.31 -6.68 -0.71
C ALA A 84 -12.22 -5.62 -0.62
N GLY A 85 -12.21 -4.63 -1.52
CA GLY A 85 -11.29 -3.49 -1.54
C GLY A 85 -11.36 -2.70 -0.24
N LEU A 86 -12.57 -2.48 0.29
CA LEU A 86 -12.77 -1.86 1.60
C LEU A 86 -12.08 -2.65 2.73
N PHE A 87 -12.29 -3.96 2.82
CA PHE A 87 -11.68 -4.78 3.88
C PHE A 87 -10.17 -4.91 3.72
N ILE A 88 -9.67 -5.03 2.49
CA ILE A 88 -8.23 -5.02 2.20
C ILE A 88 -7.64 -3.69 2.65
N PHE A 89 -8.23 -2.56 2.25
CA PHE A 89 -7.79 -1.22 2.63
C PHE A 89 -7.79 -1.03 4.15
N LEU A 90 -8.87 -1.43 4.84
CA LEU A 90 -8.96 -1.43 6.30
C LEU A 90 -7.85 -2.28 6.91
N GLY A 91 -7.62 -3.49 6.42
CA GLY A 91 -6.59 -4.39 6.91
C GLY A 91 -5.21 -3.73 6.86
N ILE A 92 -4.91 -3.03 5.78
CA ILE A 92 -3.65 -2.30 5.65
C ILE A 92 -3.57 -1.08 6.58
N VAL A 93 -4.64 -0.30 6.69
CA VAL A 93 -4.74 0.84 7.62
C VAL A 93 -4.54 0.37 9.06
N PHE A 94 -5.18 -0.73 9.47
CA PHE A 94 -5.04 -1.32 10.79
C PHE A 94 -3.62 -1.85 11.05
N VAL A 95 -3.00 -2.54 10.09
CA VAL A 95 -1.58 -2.89 10.19
C VAL A 95 -0.73 -1.63 10.41
N SER A 96 -1.07 -0.53 9.73
CA SER A 96 -0.35 0.73 9.87
C SER A 96 -0.50 1.40 11.22
N LEU A 97 -1.73 1.43 11.73
CA LEU A 97 -2.06 1.96 13.05
C LEU A 97 -1.42 1.12 14.16
N VAL A 98 -1.28 -0.20 14.00
CA VAL A 98 -0.69 -1.03 15.05
C VAL A 98 0.84 -1.08 14.96
N PHE A 99 1.43 -1.25 13.78
CA PHE A 99 2.85 -1.54 13.59
C PHE A 99 3.63 -0.47 12.79
N GLY A 100 3.05 0.71 12.57
CA GLY A 100 3.61 1.74 11.70
C GLY A 100 3.54 1.31 10.25
N LYS A 101 4.38 1.84 9.35
CA LYS A 101 4.34 1.54 7.90
C LYS A 101 4.85 0.12 7.54
N ALA A 102 4.55 -0.88 8.37
CA ALA A 102 4.92 -2.28 8.22
C ALA A 102 4.36 -2.92 6.94
N PHE A 103 3.13 -2.61 6.54
CA PHE A 103 2.54 -3.20 5.33
C PHE A 103 3.46 -3.09 4.11
N CYS A 104 4.08 -1.93 3.90
CA CYS A 104 4.97 -1.68 2.77
C CYS A 104 6.20 -2.59 2.70
N SER A 105 6.73 -3.08 3.83
CA SER A 105 7.94 -3.92 3.87
C SER A 105 7.68 -5.39 4.17
N TRP A 106 6.45 -5.74 4.57
CA TRP A 106 6.09 -7.10 4.95
C TRP A 106 5.11 -7.76 3.98
N LEU A 107 4.15 -7.02 3.43
CA LEU A 107 3.00 -7.59 2.69
C LEU A 107 2.89 -7.05 1.26
N CYS A 108 3.27 -5.78 1.03
CA CYS A 108 3.09 -5.12 -0.26
C CYS A 108 3.99 -5.72 -1.36
N PRO A 109 3.42 -6.21 -2.49
CA PRO A 109 4.20 -6.80 -3.59
C PRO A 109 5.06 -5.75 -4.31
N VAL A 110 4.56 -4.52 -4.48
CA VAL A 110 5.33 -3.40 -5.05
C VAL A 110 6.52 -3.05 -4.17
N GLY A 111 6.33 -3.07 -2.84
CA GLY A 111 7.42 -2.89 -1.88
C GLY A 111 8.48 -3.99 -1.99
N PHE A 112 8.07 -5.25 -2.15
CA PHE A 112 8.99 -6.38 -2.36
C PHE A 112 9.83 -6.22 -3.63
N ILE A 113 9.20 -5.96 -4.77
CA ILE A 113 9.91 -5.72 -6.05
C ILE A 113 10.87 -4.54 -5.91
N SER A 114 10.40 -3.44 -5.32
CA SER A 114 11.19 -2.23 -5.09
C SER A 114 12.42 -2.50 -4.21
N GLU A 115 12.32 -3.36 -3.20
CA GLU A 115 13.46 -3.77 -2.38
C GLU A 115 14.44 -4.65 -3.16
N LEU A 116 13.97 -5.58 -3.98
CA LEU A 116 14.82 -6.42 -4.83
C LEU A 116 15.62 -5.58 -5.84
N VAL A 117 14.94 -4.65 -6.51
CA VAL A 117 15.57 -3.69 -7.44
C VAL A 117 16.59 -2.82 -6.69
N GLY A 118 16.26 -2.37 -5.48
CA GLY A 118 17.17 -1.61 -4.62
C GLY A 118 18.41 -2.41 -4.17
N ASP A 119 18.24 -3.66 -3.76
CA ASP A 119 19.35 -4.55 -3.38
C ASP A 119 20.26 -4.85 -4.57
N PHE A 120 19.68 -5.03 -5.76
CA PHE A 120 20.41 -5.18 -7.00
C PHE A 120 21.18 -3.91 -7.38
N GLY A 121 20.53 -2.75 -7.29
CA GLY A 121 21.13 -1.45 -7.55
C GLY A 121 22.25 -1.09 -6.58
N GLU A 122 22.13 -1.43 -5.30
CA GLU A 122 23.21 -1.28 -4.32
C GLU A 122 24.46 -2.11 -4.70
N LYS A 123 24.29 -3.34 -5.18
CA LYS A 123 25.40 -4.18 -5.67
C LYS A 123 26.09 -3.55 -6.89
N ILE A 124 25.29 -3.06 -7.85
CA ILE A 124 25.80 -2.40 -9.06
C ILE A 124 26.57 -1.12 -8.71
N THR A 125 25.95 -0.23 -7.92
CA THR A 125 26.54 1.05 -7.55
C THR A 125 27.77 0.88 -6.69
N GLN A 126 27.81 -0.13 -5.82
CA GLN A 126 29.01 -0.48 -5.07
C GLN A 126 30.14 -0.97 -5.98
N LYS A 127 29.84 -1.72 -7.04
CA LYS A 127 30.83 -2.20 -8.02
C LYS A 127 31.35 -1.08 -8.93
N LEU A 128 30.46 -0.19 -9.40
CA LEU A 128 30.79 0.90 -10.34
C LEU A 128 31.39 2.13 -9.64
N PHE A 129 30.75 2.61 -8.57
CA PHE A 129 31.08 3.90 -7.94
C PHE A 129 31.82 3.75 -6.61
N LYS A 130 32.02 2.51 -6.11
CA LYS A 130 32.63 2.21 -4.80
C LYS A 130 31.97 2.93 -3.61
N LYS A 131 30.77 3.47 -3.80
CA LYS A 131 30.02 4.24 -2.81
C LYS A 131 28.54 3.89 -2.89
N LYS A 132 27.87 3.90 -1.76
CA LYS A 132 26.40 3.87 -1.72
C LYS A 132 25.89 5.27 -2.07
N LEU A 133 25.22 5.40 -3.23
CA LEU A 133 24.55 6.63 -3.59
C LEU A 133 23.42 6.89 -2.60
N ARG A 134 23.47 8.05 -1.95
CA ARG A 134 22.40 8.53 -1.06
C ARG A 134 21.98 9.89 -1.58
N MET A 135 20.67 10.08 -1.72
CA MET A 135 20.13 11.36 -2.14
C MET A 135 20.46 12.44 -1.11
N PRO A 136 20.98 13.60 -1.54
CA PRO A 136 21.24 14.70 -0.63
C PRO A 136 19.92 15.24 -0.08
N LYS A 137 19.94 15.67 1.18
CA LYS A 137 18.72 16.06 1.92
C LYS A 137 17.93 17.17 1.24
N PHE A 138 18.61 18.14 0.63
CA PHE A 138 17.96 19.27 -0.03
C PHE A 138 17.07 18.85 -1.20
N LEU A 139 17.38 17.73 -1.86
CA LEU A 139 16.58 17.19 -2.96
C LEU A 139 15.60 16.13 -2.47
N ASP A 140 15.95 15.39 -1.42
CA ASP A 140 15.07 14.39 -0.82
C ASP A 140 13.77 14.99 -0.24
N TYR A 141 13.84 16.11 0.47
CA TYR A 141 12.66 16.69 1.11
C TYR A 141 11.60 17.19 0.10
N PRO A 142 11.94 17.98 -0.94
CA PRO A 142 10.97 18.40 -1.94
C PRO A 142 10.39 17.24 -2.75
N LEU A 143 11.20 16.24 -3.13
CA LEU A 143 10.67 15.08 -3.85
C LEU A 143 9.72 14.26 -2.97
N ARG A 144 9.97 14.19 -1.65
CA ARG A 144 9.08 13.49 -0.71
C ARG A 144 7.77 14.21 -0.48
N SER A 145 7.70 15.53 -0.64
CA SER A 145 6.43 16.26 -0.51
C SER A 145 5.45 15.91 -1.64
N LEU A 146 5.94 15.46 -2.79
CA LEU A 146 5.11 15.13 -3.96
C LEU A 146 4.04 14.06 -3.64
N LYS A 147 4.39 12.95 -2.99
CA LYS A 147 3.39 11.95 -2.56
C LYS A 147 2.35 12.50 -1.58
N TYR A 148 2.71 13.48 -0.75
CA TYR A 148 1.78 14.12 0.18
C TYR A 148 0.87 15.12 -0.54
N LEU A 149 1.37 15.76 -1.59
CA LEU A 149 0.56 16.58 -2.49
C LEU A 149 -0.45 15.70 -3.24
N LEU A 150 -0.02 14.56 -3.79
CA LEU A 150 -0.94 13.60 -4.43
C LEU A 150 -1.99 13.08 -3.45
N LEU A 151 -1.58 12.68 -2.24
CA LEU A 151 -2.53 12.26 -1.20
C LEU A 151 -3.50 13.40 -0.83
N GLY A 152 -2.98 14.62 -0.67
CA GLY A 152 -3.76 15.80 -0.36
C GLY A 152 -4.78 16.12 -1.45
N PHE A 153 -4.41 15.97 -2.72
CA PHE A 153 -5.33 16.11 -3.85
C PHE A 153 -6.49 15.11 -3.77
N PHE A 154 -6.21 13.82 -3.62
CA PHE A 154 -7.28 12.81 -3.53
C PHE A 154 -8.15 12.99 -2.28
N ALA A 155 -7.54 13.27 -1.12
CA ALA A 155 -8.25 13.50 0.12
C ALA A 155 -9.13 14.76 0.01
N TYR A 156 -8.61 15.85 -0.56
CA TYR A 156 -9.37 17.08 -0.74
C TYR A 156 -10.58 16.86 -1.65
N SER A 157 -10.39 16.21 -2.80
CA SER A 157 -11.49 15.91 -3.72
C SER A 157 -12.58 15.04 -3.08
N ILE A 158 -12.19 14.02 -2.32
CA ILE A 158 -13.14 13.05 -1.76
C ILE A 158 -13.87 13.61 -0.52
N PHE A 159 -13.18 14.32 0.38
CA PHE A 159 -13.77 14.78 1.63
C PHE A 159 -14.40 16.17 1.55
N PHE A 160 -13.95 17.04 0.64
CA PHE A 160 -14.40 18.45 0.60
C PHE A 160 -15.13 18.84 -0.68
N ILE A 161 -14.84 18.21 -1.83
CA ILE A 161 -15.49 18.55 -3.10
C ILE A 161 -16.73 17.68 -3.35
N MET A 162 -16.60 16.36 -3.21
CA MET A 162 -17.70 15.44 -3.54
C MET A 162 -18.76 15.40 -2.42
N SER A 163 -20.03 15.52 -2.79
CA SER A 163 -21.15 15.27 -1.88
C SER A 163 -21.37 13.77 -1.67
N GLU A 164 -22.14 13.41 -0.63
CA GLU A 164 -22.54 12.00 -0.39
C GLU A 164 -23.20 11.36 -1.61
N ILE A 165 -24.13 12.09 -2.25
CA ILE A 165 -24.85 11.65 -3.45
C ILE A 165 -23.86 11.44 -4.61
N ALA A 166 -22.89 12.34 -4.77
CA ALA A 166 -21.89 12.22 -5.83
C ALA A 166 -20.95 11.04 -5.59
N ILE A 167 -20.53 10.79 -4.34
CA ILE A 167 -19.71 9.61 -4.03
C ILE A 167 -20.47 8.34 -4.37
N LYS A 168 -21.75 8.25 -3.99
CA LYS A 168 -22.59 7.11 -4.35
C LYS A 168 -22.71 6.96 -5.87
N ALA A 169 -23.01 8.04 -6.58
CA ALA A 169 -23.13 8.04 -8.04
C ALA A 169 -21.82 7.62 -8.74
N PHE A 170 -20.66 8.03 -8.20
CA PHE A 170 -19.36 7.59 -8.71
C PHE A 170 -19.12 6.10 -8.44
N LEU A 171 -19.42 5.62 -7.23
CA LEU A 171 -19.24 4.21 -6.86
C LEU A 171 -20.15 3.29 -7.67
N ASP A 172 -21.39 3.73 -7.96
CA ASP A 172 -22.36 3.06 -8.84
C ASP A 172 -22.01 3.19 -10.32
N SER A 173 -21.07 4.07 -10.69
CA SER A 173 -20.77 4.33 -12.09
C SER A 173 -20.19 3.10 -12.78
N PRO A 174 -20.55 2.88 -14.06
CA PRO A 174 -19.91 1.85 -14.89
C PRO A 174 -18.39 1.93 -14.88
N TYR A 175 -17.83 3.15 -14.81
CA TYR A 175 -16.40 3.37 -14.73
C TYR A 175 -15.78 2.72 -13.50
N ASN A 176 -16.35 2.95 -12.31
CA ASN A 176 -15.83 2.39 -11.07
C ASN A 176 -15.97 0.86 -11.06
N ILE A 177 -17.10 0.33 -11.51
CA ILE A 177 -17.37 -1.12 -11.54
C ILE A 177 -16.31 -1.88 -12.36
N VAL A 178 -15.89 -1.35 -13.51
CA VAL A 178 -14.89 -1.97 -14.39
C VAL A 178 -13.47 -1.39 -14.25
N ALA A 179 -13.21 -0.62 -13.19
CA ALA A 179 -11.94 0.09 -13.02
C ALA A 179 -10.73 -0.86 -12.95
N ASP A 180 -10.90 -2.04 -12.36
CA ASP A 180 -9.90 -3.11 -12.32
C ASP A 180 -9.65 -3.73 -13.70
N ILE A 181 -10.69 -3.94 -14.51
CA ILE A 181 -10.55 -4.44 -15.87
C ILE A 181 -9.83 -3.39 -16.74
N LYS A 182 -10.19 -2.12 -16.61
CA LYS A 182 -9.47 -1.00 -17.26
C LYS A 182 -8.01 -0.94 -16.83
N MET A 183 -7.73 -1.14 -15.54
CA MET A 183 -6.37 -1.21 -15.02
C MET A 183 -5.60 -2.39 -15.63
N TYR A 184 -6.24 -3.56 -15.79
CA TYR A 184 -5.63 -4.71 -16.45
C TYR A 184 -5.25 -4.40 -17.91
N TYR A 185 -6.17 -3.86 -18.72
CA TYR A 185 -5.87 -3.51 -20.12
C TYR A 185 -4.83 -2.39 -20.24
N PHE A 186 -4.75 -1.47 -19.28
CA PHE A 186 -3.65 -0.50 -19.23
C PHE A 186 -2.26 -1.18 -19.17
N PHE A 187 -2.15 -2.33 -18.51
CA PHE A 187 -0.89 -3.10 -18.44
C PHE A 187 -0.76 -4.16 -19.53
N ALA A 188 -1.85 -4.79 -19.97
CA ALA A 188 -1.85 -5.77 -21.05
C ALA A 188 -1.54 -5.09 -22.40
N ASP A 189 -2.18 -3.96 -22.67
CA ASP A 189 -1.99 -3.13 -23.88
C ASP A 189 -1.14 -1.90 -23.55
N ILE A 190 0.00 -2.12 -22.90
CA ILE A 190 0.83 -1.03 -22.39
C ILE A 190 1.31 -0.10 -23.51
N SER A 191 0.93 1.18 -23.41
CA SER A 191 1.37 2.18 -24.38
C SER A 191 2.89 2.42 -24.32
N ARG A 192 3.50 2.85 -25.44
CA ARG A 192 4.93 3.22 -25.48
C ARG A 192 5.27 4.29 -24.44
N PHE A 193 4.38 5.26 -24.23
CA PHE A 193 4.54 6.29 -23.21
C PHE A 193 4.58 5.69 -21.79
N SER A 194 3.60 4.86 -21.44
CA SER A 194 3.53 4.17 -20.14
C SER A 194 4.77 3.30 -19.88
N LEU A 195 5.25 2.59 -20.91
CA LEU A 195 6.45 1.77 -20.84
C LEU A 195 7.71 2.61 -20.56
N ILE A 196 7.86 3.76 -21.22
CA ILE A 196 8.96 4.70 -20.96
C ILE A 196 8.91 5.21 -19.52
N VAL A 197 7.72 5.61 -19.04
CA VAL A 197 7.54 6.11 -17.67
C VAL A 197 7.89 5.03 -16.64
N ILE A 198 7.31 3.83 -16.74
CA ILE A 198 7.59 2.73 -15.81
C ILE A 198 9.07 2.31 -15.89
N GLY A 199 9.62 2.21 -17.10
CA GLY A 199 11.04 1.91 -17.30
C GLY A 199 11.95 2.94 -16.64
N SER A 200 11.64 4.23 -16.77
CA SER A 200 12.41 5.31 -16.12
C SER A 200 12.34 5.21 -14.59
N LEU A 201 11.17 4.89 -14.03
CA LEU A 201 10.98 4.71 -12.58
C LEU A 201 11.76 3.49 -12.05
N LEU A 202 11.83 2.41 -12.83
CA LEU A 202 12.64 1.23 -12.50
C LEU A 202 14.13 1.58 -12.51
N VAL A 203 14.62 2.27 -13.55
CA VAL A 203 16.01 2.72 -13.64
C VAL A 203 16.35 3.65 -12.47
N LEU A 204 15.48 4.61 -12.15
CA LEU A 204 15.66 5.47 -10.97
C LEU A 204 15.67 4.69 -9.67
N SER A 205 14.88 3.61 -9.57
CA SER A 205 14.85 2.74 -8.38
C SER A 205 16.13 1.94 -8.17
N VAL A 206 16.93 1.72 -9.23
CA VAL A 206 18.28 1.11 -9.13
C VAL A 206 19.26 2.07 -8.45
N PHE A 207 19.20 3.37 -8.78
CA PHE A 207 20.10 4.38 -8.19
C PHE A 207 19.60 4.89 -6.83
N ILE A 208 18.29 4.99 -6.67
CA ILE A 208 17.63 5.50 -5.49
C ILE A 208 16.68 4.44 -4.97
N ARG A 209 17.09 3.75 -3.91
CA ARG A 209 16.29 2.71 -3.29
C ARG A 209 14.86 3.20 -2.98
N ASN A 210 13.89 2.41 -3.41
CA ASN A 210 12.47 2.66 -3.18
C ASN A 210 11.93 3.97 -3.75
N PHE A 211 12.42 4.41 -4.92
CA PHE A 211 12.05 5.68 -5.54
C PHE A 211 10.53 5.92 -5.58
N TRP A 212 9.75 4.98 -6.15
CA TRP A 212 8.28 5.09 -6.20
C TRP A 212 7.65 5.20 -4.81
N CYS A 213 7.99 4.26 -3.91
CA CYS A 213 7.42 4.19 -2.56
C CYS A 213 7.80 5.39 -1.68
N ARG A 214 8.93 6.05 -1.99
CA ARG A 214 9.47 7.20 -1.26
C ARG A 214 8.88 8.52 -1.73
N TYR A 215 8.66 8.70 -3.04
CA TYR A 215 8.34 10.01 -3.62
C TYR A 215 6.96 10.10 -4.29
N LEU A 216 6.42 9.01 -4.84
CA LEU A 216 5.22 9.06 -5.68
C LEU A 216 4.01 8.31 -5.11
N CYS A 217 4.23 7.32 -4.25
CA CYS A 217 3.15 6.49 -3.73
C CYS A 217 2.27 7.24 -2.70
N PRO A 218 1.02 7.63 -3.04
CA PRO A 218 0.13 8.32 -2.10
C PRO A 218 -0.26 7.42 -0.92
N TYR A 219 -0.29 6.11 -1.16
CA TYR A 219 -0.53 5.13 -0.13
C TYR A 219 0.61 5.08 0.90
N GLY A 220 1.85 5.15 0.41
CA GLY A 220 3.03 5.26 1.26
C GLY A 220 3.07 6.56 2.08
N ALA A 221 2.43 7.63 1.61
CA ALA A 221 2.22 8.86 2.37
C ALA A 221 1.16 8.65 3.47
N LEU A 222 -0.01 8.09 3.13
CA LEU A 222 -1.08 7.82 4.08
C LEU A 222 -0.60 6.93 5.23
N LEU A 223 0.01 5.79 4.92
CA LEU A 223 0.56 4.89 5.96
C LEU A 223 1.72 5.54 6.73
N GLY A 224 2.48 6.43 6.10
CA GLY A 224 3.51 7.24 6.77
C GLY A 224 2.93 8.16 7.84
N LEU A 225 1.82 8.86 7.53
CA LEU A 225 1.11 9.71 8.48
C LEU A 225 0.50 8.89 9.63
N LEU A 226 -0.22 7.81 9.29
CA LEU A 226 -0.79 6.89 10.28
C LEU A 226 0.28 6.25 11.15
N SER A 227 1.50 6.08 10.63
CA SER A 227 2.58 5.51 11.41
C SER A 227 2.90 6.32 12.65
N PHE A 228 2.70 7.64 12.68
CA PHE A 228 2.96 8.47 13.87
C PHE A 228 2.07 8.08 15.05
N LEU A 229 0.83 7.65 14.79
CA LEU A 229 -0.13 7.19 15.78
C LEU A 229 0.19 5.79 16.31
N SER A 230 1.05 5.03 15.63
CA SER A 230 1.32 3.65 16.01
C SER A 230 2.03 3.53 17.36
N PRO A 231 1.56 2.64 18.26
CA PRO A 231 2.18 2.46 19.56
C PRO A 231 3.49 1.68 19.48
N HIS A 232 3.72 0.85 18.46
CA HIS A 232 4.92 0.02 18.37
C HIS A 232 6.05 0.77 17.67
N LYS A 233 7.07 1.17 18.43
CA LYS A 233 8.22 1.93 17.93
C LYS A 233 9.54 1.23 18.24
N ILE A 234 10.52 1.40 17.37
CA ILE A 234 11.88 0.96 17.61
C ILE A 234 12.54 1.95 18.58
N LYS A 235 13.02 1.43 19.71
CA LYS A 235 13.67 2.22 20.76
C LYS A 235 15.11 1.74 21.00
N ARG A 236 16.03 2.69 21.08
CA ARG A 236 17.44 2.50 21.40
C ARG A 236 17.68 2.69 22.90
N ASN A 237 18.38 1.76 23.51
CA ASN A 237 18.92 1.92 24.86
C ASN A 237 20.32 2.57 24.77
N PRO A 238 20.51 3.83 25.19
CA PRO A 238 21.80 4.49 25.11
C PRO A 238 22.85 3.88 26.07
N VAL A 239 22.42 3.22 27.15
CA VAL A 239 23.33 2.65 28.16
C VAL A 239 24.06 1.41 27.64
N SER A 240 23.37 0.58 26.85
CA SER A 240 23.96 -0.62 26.25
C SER A 240 24.55 -0.35 24.86
N CYS A 241 24.25 0.81 24.25
CA CYS A 241 24.72 1.13 22.91
C CYS A 241 26.22 1.45 22.89
N ILE A 242 26.91 0.92 21.89
CA ILE A 242 28.35 1.16 21.66
C ILE A 242 28.62 2.10 20.47
N ASP A 243 27.58 2.83 20.01
CA ASP A 243 27.63 3.83 18.93
C ASP A 243 28.33 3.38 17.62
N CYS A 244 28.27 2.09 17.29
CA CYS A 244 28.93 1.51 16.10
C CYS A 244 28.33 1.91 14.73
N GLY A 245 27.20 2.65 14.72
CA GLY A 245 26.52 3.13 13.51
C GLY A 245 25.98 2.06 12.55
N LYS A 246 26.00 0.76 12.91
CA LYS A 246 25.52 -0.33 12.03
C LYS A 246 24.04 -0.21 11.69
N CYS A 247 23.21 0.16 12.65
CA CYS A 247 21.76 0.34 12.48
C CYS A 247 21.40 1.42 11.43
N ALA A 248 22.14 2.54 11.39
CA ALA A 248 21.92 3.59 10.39
C ALA A 248 22.50 3.26 9.01
N ARG A 249 23.50 2.37 8.94
CA ARG A 249 24.03 1.88 7.66
C ARG A 249 23.11 0.88 6.97
N VAL A 250 22.40 0.04 7.73
CA VAL A 250 21.48 -0.97 7.19
C VAL A 250 20.07 -0.45 6.93
N CYS A 251 19.69 0.70 7.49
CA CYS A 251 18.34 1.25 7.32
C CYS A 251 18.05 1.56 5.84
N PRO A 252 17.06 0.90 5.20
CA PRO A 252 16.72 1.13 3.79
C PRO A 252 16.35 2.60 3.50
N SER A 253 15.68 3.24 4.45
CA SER A 253 15.22 4.63 4.35
C SER A 253 16.31 5.65 4.71
N GLY A 254 17.50 5.20 5.14
CA GLY A 254 18.61 6.09 5.52
C GLY A 254 18.40 6.85 6.83
N ILE A 255 17.52 6.37 7.72
CA ILE A 255 17.26 6.98 9.03
C ILE A 255 18.50 6.82 9.91
N LYS A 256 18.89 7.89 10.61
CA LYS A 256 19.99 7.90 11.59
C LYS A 256 19.56 7.27 12.93
N VAL A 257 19.28 5.96 12.90
CA VAL A 257 18.79 5.18 14.06
C VAL A 257 19.77 5.22 15.24
N ASP A 258 21.06 5.39 14.99
CA ASP A 258 22.12 5.51 16.00
C ASP A 258 22.06 6.83 16.79
N LYS A 259 21.44 7.88 16.23
CA LYS A 259 21.40 9.22 16.82
C LYS A 259 20.11 9.54 17.55
N VAL A 260 19.12 8.65 17.52
CA VAL A 260 17.81 8.87 18.14
C VAL A 260 17.53 7.81 19.21
N ILE A 261 16.76 8.18 20.23
CA ILE A 261 16.29 7.23 21.27
C ILE A 261 15.08 6.45 20.75
N THR A 262 14.14 7.13 20.11
CA THR A 262 12.96 6.51 19.51
C THR A 262 12.92 6.83 18.02
N VAL A 263 12.72 5.82 17.18
CA VAL A 263 12.59 6.03 15.73
C VAL A 263 11.17 6.52 15.43
N ILE A 264 11.05 7.83 15.21
CA ILE A 264 9.81 8.48 14.81
C ILE A 264 10.05 9.10 13.43
N SER A 265 9.60 8.42 12.38
CA SER A 265 9.72 8.87 11.00
C SER A 265 8.65 8.21 10.14
N ASP A 266 8.09 8.99 9.23
CA ASP A 266 7.15 8.60 8.17
C ASP A 266 7.73 7.64 7.12
N GLU A 267 9.07 7.54 7.05
CA GLU A 267 9.78 6.60 6.18
C GLU A 267 10.16 5.29 6.87
N CYS A 268 9.92 5.17 8.19
CA CYS A 268 10.20 3.93 8.90
C CYS A 268 9.17 2.87 8.52
N SER A 269 9.55 1.92 7.67
CA SER A 269 8.69 0.82 7.23
C SER A 269 8.62 -0.36 8.21
N SER A 270 9.12 -0.22 9.43
CA SER A 270 9.16 -1.28 10.45
C SER A 270 9.74 -2.63 9.94
N CYS A 271 10.72 -2.60 9.02
CA CYS A 271 11.35 -3.80 8.45
C CYS A 271 12.27 -4.57 9.42
N LEU A 272 12.59 -3.96 10.57
CA LEU A 272 13.44 -4.49 11.65
C LEU A 272 14.89 -4.81 11.27
N SER A 273 15.38 -4.40 10.09
CA SER A 273 16.77 -4.65 9.69
C SER A 273 17.78 -4.00 10.64
N CYS A 274 17.45 -2.85 11.23
CA CYS A 274 18.30 -2.19 12.22
C CYS A 274 18.37 -2.93 13.56
N VAL A 275 17.31 -3.63 13.95
CA VAL A 275 17.26 -4.47 15.16
C VAL A 275 18.13 -5.71 14.95
N ASP A 276 18.00 -6.36 13.80
CA ASP A 276 18.81 -7.55 13.45
C ASP A 276 20.30 -7.23 13.27
N ALA A 277 20.66 -6.06 12.76
CA ALA A 277 22.06 -5.67 12.55
C ALA A 277 22.77 -5.21 13.83
N CYS A 278 22.04 -5.02 14.94
CA CYS A 278 22.63 -4.55 16.19
C CYS A 278 23.48 -5.68 16.82
N PRO A 279 24.78 -5.47 17.07
CA PRO A 279 25.66 -6.52 17.60
C PRO A 279 25.49 -6.74 19.11
N VAL A 280 24.85 -5.81 19.82
CA VAL A 280 24.65 -5.85 21.27
C VAL A 280 23.20 -6.24 21.56
N ALA A 281 22.99 -7.22 22.43
CA ALA A 281 21.67 -7.65 22.86
C ALA A 281 20.89 -6.50 23.53
N ASP A 282 19.56 -6.54 23.46
CA ASP A 282 18.63 -5.64 24.16
C ASP A 282 18.90 -4.13 23.98
N THR A 283 19.60 -3.77 22.89
CA THR A 283 20.00 -2.38 22.62
C THR A 283 19.03 -1.68 21.68
N LEU A 284 18.52 -2.39 20.68
CA LEU A 284 17.47 -1.91 19.78
C LEU A 284 16.31 -2.89 19.85
N GLU A 285 15.18 -2.44 20.37
CA GLU A 285 14.00 -3.27 20.59
C GLU A 285 12.76 -2.57 20.07
N VAL A 286 11.71 -3.33 19.77
CA VAL A 286 10.39 -2.76 19.53
C VAL A 286 9.66 -2.68 20.85
N LYS A 287 9.31 -1.46 21.26
CA LYS A 287 8.55 -1.18 22.48
C LYS A 287 7.21 -0.58 22.13
N SER A 288 6.16 -1.04 22.82
CA SER A 288 4.87 -0.36 22.81
C SER A 288 4.96 0.90 23.67
N LEU A 289 4.57 2.05 23.13
CA LEU A 289 4.52 3.31 23.87
C LEU A 289 3.40 3.31 24.92
N ILE A 290 2.35 2.51 24.71
CA ILE A 290 1.19 2.41 25.61
C ILE A 290 1.53 1.50 26.80
N THR A 291 1.89 0.24 26.53
CA THR A 291 2.11 -0.76 27.59
C THR A 291 3.52 -0.75 28.15
N LYS A 292 4.45 0.00 27.53
CA LYS A 292 5.90 0.03 27.83
C LYS A 292 6.60 -1.34 27.74
N ARG A 293 5.89 -2.38 27.26
CA ARG A 293 6.42 -3.73 27.11
C ARG A 293 7.25 -3.87 25.82
N THR A 294 8.27 -4.71 25.89
CA THR A 294 9.05 -5.14 24.73
C THR A 294 8.31 -6.22 23.98
N VAL A 295 8.24 -6.08 22.66
CA VAL A 295 7.66 -7.09 21.77
C VAL A 295 8.79 -7.78 21.03
N ARG A 296 8.90 -9.10 21.20
CA ARG A 296 9.94 -9.87 20.51
C ARG A 296 9.69 -9.82 19.00
N LYS A 297 10.76 -9.63 18.23
CA LYS A 297 10.72 -9.47 16.76
C LYS A 297 10.01 -10.61 16.01
N LYS A 298 10.09 -11.85 16.50
CA LYS A 298 9.39 -13.00 15.90
C LYS A 298 7.86 -12.88 15.95
N TYR A 299 7.32 -12.30 17.02
CA TYR A 299 5.88 -12.12 17.18
C TYR A 299 5.36 -10.97 16.35
N ILE A 300 6.19 -9.98 16.02
CA ILE A 300 5.81 -8.86 15.15
C ILE A 300 5.50 -9.36 13.74
N ALA A 301 6.36 -10.22 13.19
CA ALA A 301 6.13 -10.83 11.88
C ALA A 301 4.77 -11.54 11.81
N ALA A 302 4.51 -12.41 12.79
CA ALA A 302 3.25 -13.16 12.86
C ALA A 302 2.04 -12.24 13.12
N ALA A 303 2.18 -11.24 14.00
CA ALA A 303 1.10 -10.33 14.34
C ALA A 303 0.71 -9.41 13.18
N ILE A 304 1.66 -8.97 12.34
CA ILE A 304 1.37 -8.19 11.12
C ILE A 304 0.46 -9.00 10.18
N VAL A 305 0.83 -10.24 9.90
CA VAL A 305 0.04 -11.14 9.03
C VAL A 305 -1.31 -11.44 9.68
N ALA A 306 -1.33 -11.73 10.98
CA ALA A 306 -2.56 -12.04 11.71
C ALA A 306 -3.56 -10.87 11.68
N VAL A 307 -3.11 -9.64 11.93
CA VAL A 307 -3.99 -8.45 11.87
C VAL A 307 -4.58 -8.29 10.49
N PHE A 308 -3.78 -8.42 9.44
CA PHE A 308 -4.27 -8.33 8.06
C PHE A 308 -5.31 -9.42 7.76
N MET A 309 -5.00 -10.68 8.10
CA MET A 309 -5.89 -11.82 7.87
C MET A 309 -7.17 -11.76 8.69
N ILE A 310 -7.14 -11.25 9.92
CA ILE A 310 -8.34 -11.10 10.75
C ILE A 310 -9.29 -10.10 10.11
N VAL A 311 -8.80 -8.94 9.65
CA VAL A 311 -9.66 -7.91 9.05
C VAL A 311 -10.27 -8.40 7.73
N THR A 312 -9.49 -9.08 6.88
CA THR A 312 -10.04 -9.64 5.63
C THR A 312 -10.99 -10.82 5.91
N ALA A 313 -10.72 -11.64 6.93
CA ALA A 313 -11.63 -12.69 7.36
C ALA A 313 -12.98 -12.15 7.85
N VAL A 314 -13.02 -10.98 8.50
CA VAL A 314 -14.30 -10.33 8.84
C VAL A 314 -15.11 -10.03 7.58
N GLY A 315 -14.48 -9.53 6.50
CA GLY A 315 -15.16 -9.31 5.22
C GLY A 315 -15.75 -10.59 4.61
N ILE A 316 -15.00 -11.70 4.70
CA ILE A 316 -15.46 -13.02 4.24
C ILE A 316 -16.64 -13.52 5.08
N LEU A 317 -16.52 -13.46 6.42
CA LEU A 317 -17.54 -13.98 7.35
C LEU A 317 -18.82 -13.16 7.35
N THR A 318 -18.74 -11.87 7.03
CA THR A 318 -19.90 -10.98 6.92
C THR A 318 -20.59 -11.04 5.55
N GLY A 319 -20.05 -11.82 4.60
CA GLY A 319 -20.60 -11.95 3.26
C GLY A 319 -20.27 -10.79 2.32
N HIS A 320 -19.49 -9.80 2.77
CA HIS A 320 -19.09 -8.63 2.00
C HIS A 320 -17.71 -8.80 1.35
N TRP A 321 -17.41 -10.00 0.85
CA TRP A 321 -16.15 -10.28 0.15
C TRP A 321 -16.33 -10.45 -1.36
N GLN A 322 -17.49 -10.94 -1.80
CA GLN A 322 -17.84 -11.00 -3.21
C GLN A 322 -18.71 -9.80 -3.55
N ASN A 323 -18.58 -9.27 -4.76
CA ASN A 323 -19.53 -8.30 -5.27
C ASN A 323 -20.79 -8.99 -5.82
N ASN A 324 -21.86 -8.23 -5.96
CA ASN A 324 -23.16 -8.75 -6.40
C ASN A 324 -23.43 -8.46 -7.89
N ILE A 325 -22.38 -8.30 -8.71
CA ILE A 325 -22.50 -7.97 -10.13
C ILE A 325 -22.64 -9.26 -10.93
N SER A 326 -23.67 -9.32 -11.77
CA SER A 326 -23.95 -10.52 -12.58
C SER A 326 -22.94 -10.67 -13.72
N LYS A 327 -22.78 -11.89 -14.24
CA LYS A 327 -21.90 -12.17 -15.38
C LYS A 327 -22.38 -11.44 -16.65
N GLU A 328 -23.70 -11.34 -16.84
CA GLU A 328 -24.32 -10.65 -17.96
C GLU A 328 -24.05 -9.14 -17.89
N GLU A 329 -24.13 -8.57 -16.69
CA GLU A 329 -23.80 -7.17 -16.44
C GLU A 329 -22.33 -6.90 -16.73
N TYR A 330 -21.41 -7.77 -16.30
CA TYR A 330 -19.99 -7.63 -16.66
C TYR A 330 -19.74 -7.69 -18.17
N LEU A 331 -20.43 -8.56 -18.92
CA LEU A 331 -20.31 -8.63 -20.38
C LEU A 331 -20.80 -7.33 -21.04
N MET A 332 -21.94 -6.80 -20.60
CA MET A 332 -22.50 -5.55 -21.12
C MET A 332 -21.62 -4.34 -20.78
N LEU A 333 -21.10 -4.28 -19.56
CA LEU A 333 -20.17 -3.23 -19.13
C LEU A 333 -18.84 -3.32 -19.89
N TYR A 334 -18.35 -4.53 -20.15
CA TYR A 334 -17.13 -4.76 -20.91
C TYR A 334 -17.23 -4.24 -22.35
N GLN A 335 -18.32 -4.54 -23.06
CA GLN A 335 -18.55 -4.09 -24.44
C GLN A 335 -18.49 -2.57 -24.60
N ASN A 336 -18.93 -1.84 -23.58
CA ASN A 336 -19.00 -0.37 -23.58
C ASN A 336 -17.87 0.29 -22.79
N MET A 337 -16.86 -0.46 -22.33
CA MET A 337 -15.85 0.02 -21.38
C MET A 337 -15.10 1.28 -21.81
N ASN A 338 -14.83 1.40 -23.11
CA ASN A 338 -14.13 2.54 -23.71
C ASN A 338 -14.97 3.83 -23.73
N THR A 339 -16.29 3.73 -23.57
CA THR A 339 -17.18 4.90 -23.50
C THR A 339 -17.25 5.53 -22.11
N TYR A 340 -16.86 4.79 -21.07
CA TYR A 340 -16.93 5.26 -19.70
C TYR A 340 -15.76 6.21 -19.38
N GLY A 341 -16.07 7.48 -19.11
CA GLY A 341 -15.10 8.47 -18.65
C GLY A 341 -14.91 8.48 -17.13
N HIS A 342 -13.88 9.20 -16.66
CA HIS A 342 -13.70 9.58 -15.27
C HIS A 342 -13.68 11.11 -15.20
N PRO A 343 -14.44 11.76 -14.31
CA PRO A 343 -14.37 13.21 -14.15
C PRO A 343 -12.97 13.62 -13.70
N THR A 344 -12.29 14.43 -14.51
CA THR A 344 -10.93 14.89 -14.29
C THR A 344 -10.91 16.37 -13.92
N GLY A 345 -10.51 16.67 -12.69
CA GLY A 345 -10.36 18.04 -12.22
C GLY A 345 -11.56 18.56 -11.41
N VAL A 346 -11.40 19.75 -10.85
CA VAL A 346 -12.33 20.33 -9.87
C VAL A 346 -13.66 20.70 -10.54
N ASP A 347 -13.62 21.38 -11.68
CA ASP A 347 -14.82 21.87 -12.39
C ASP A 347 -15.69 20.71 -12.92
N GLU A 348 -15.06 19.66 -13.46
CA GLU A 348 -15.78 18.46 -13.90
C GLU A 348 -16.41 17.71 -12.71
N THR A 349 -15.76 17.73 -11.54
CA THR A 349 -16.31 17.14 -10.32
C THR A 349 -17.52 17.93 -9.80
N HIS A 350 -17.49 19.27 -9.87
CA HIS A 350 -18.65 20.09 -9.53
C HIS A 350 -19.84 19.83 -10.46
N ARG A 351 -19.59 19.76 -11.78
CA ARG A 351 -20.64 19.41 -12.74
C ARG A 351 -21.22 18.03 -12.46
N PHE A 352 -20.36 17.06 -12.16
CA PHE A 352 -20.80 15.72 -11.77
C PHE A 352 -21.66 15.72 -10.49
N ASN A 353 -21.30 16.53 -9.49
CA ASN A 353 -22.10 16.69 -8.27
C ASN A 353 -23.50 17.24 -8.58
N GLU A 354 -23.60 18.26 -9.45
CA GLU A 354 -24.87 18.87 -9.86
C GLU A 354 -25.74 17.86 -10.62
N GLU A 355 -25.17 17.14 -11.59
CA GLU A 355 -25.85 16.08 -12.34
C GLU A 355 -26.34 14.96 -11.42
N ALA A 356 -25.52 14.51 -10.47
CA ALA A 356 -25.90 13.50 -9.50
C ALA A 356 -27.04 13.98 -8.58
N GLY A 357 -27.00 15.24 -8.14
CA GLY A 357 -28.07 15.86 -7.36
C GLY A 357 -29.39 15.99 -8.14
N HIS A 358 -29.32 16.41 -9.40
CA HIS A 358 -30.50 16.49 -10.27
C HIS A 358 -31.13 15.11 -10.51
N ASN A 359 -30.32 14.09 -10.80
CA ASN A 359 -30.79 12.72 -11.01
C ASN A 359 -31.42 12.13 -9.74
N TYR A 360 -30.84 12.39 -8.56
CA TYR A 360 -31.39 11.97 -7.28
C TYR A 360 -32.78 12.61 -7.03
N ASN A 361 -32.89 13.92 -7.26
CA ASN A 361 -34.15 14.65 -7.06
C ASN A 361 -35.24 14.23 -8.06
N GLN A 362 -34.89 13.92 -9.32
CA GLN A 362 -35.83 13.36 -10.29
C GLN A 362 -36.26 11.93 -9.95
N GLY A 363 -35.38 11.13 -9.33
CA GLY A 363 -35.67 9.77 -8.89
C GLY A 363 -36.59 9.68 -7.67
N GLN A 364 -36.59 10.69 -6.79
CA GLN A 364 -37.52 10.76 -5.65
C GLN A 364 -38.89 11.37 -5.98
N GLY A 365 -39.05 11.96 -7.17
CA GLY A 365 -40.31 12.51 -7.66
C GLY A 365 -41.19 11.52 -8.44
N LYS A 366 -40.87 10.21 -8.42
CA LYS A 366 -41.61 9.14 -9.09
C LYS A 366 -42.11 8.09 -8.11
#